data_AF-A0A286P6R3-F1
#
_entry.id   AF-A0A286P6R3-F1
#
_cell.length_a   1.000
_cell.length_b   1.000
_cell.length_c   1.000
_cell.angle_alpha   90.00
_cell.angle_beta   90.00
_cell.angle_gamma   90.00
#
_symmetry.space_group_name_H-M   'P 1'
#
loop_
_entity.id
_entity.type
_entity.pdbx_description
1 polymer ?
#
loop_
_entity_poly.entity_id
_entity_poly.type
_entity_poly.pdbx_seq_one_letter_code
_entity_poly.pdbx_strand_id
1 'polypeptide(L)' 'MCAGFLLHGADHNLSVRIKSIQGDRFDDVEDGGHQLYENYRAMAIANGVSPDDPVLAQCRD' A
#
# COMPACT_ATOMS: atom_id res chain seq x y z
N MET A 1 -3.94 -7.37 -2.60
CA MET A 1 -3.08 -6.48 -1.79
C MET A 1 -2.10 -5.81 -2.73
N CYS A 2 -1.77 -4.55 -2.51
CA CYS A 2 -0.75 -3.86 -3.31
C CYS A 2 0.63 -3.98 -2.64
N ALA A 3 1.70 -3.88 -3.42
CA ALA A 3 3.08 -3.98 -2.92
C ALA A 3 3.37 -2.94 -1.82
N GLY A 4 2.99 -1.68 -2.03
CA GLY A 4 3.19 -0.63 -1.01
C GLY A 4 2.49 -0.92 0.32
N PHE A 5 1.30 -1.53 0.29
CA PHE A 5 0.62 -1.95 1.53
C PHE A 5 1.36 -3.08 2.24
N LEU A 6 1.85 -4.08 1.49
CA LEU A 6 2.65 -5.17 2.03
C LEU A 6 3.97 -4.68 2.63
N LEU A 7 4.58 -3.65 2.04
CA LEU A 7 5.88 -3.10 2.44
C LEU A 7 5.82 -2.03 3.54
N HIS A 8 4.70 -1.31 3.70
CA HIS A 8 4.61 -0.16 4.63
C HIS A 8 3.43 -0.16 5.61
N GLY A 9 2.57 -1.19 5.66
CA GLY A 9 1.44 -1.16 6.61
C GLY A 9 0.73 -2.48 6.88
N ALA A 10 1.27 -3.60 6.40
CA ALA A 10 0.58 -4.89 6.44
C ALA A 10 0.75 -5.65 7.76
N ASP A 11 1.73 -5.32 8.60
CA ASP A 11 2.09 -6.12 9.79
C ASP A 11 0.93 -6.29 10.79
N HIS A 12 0.10 -5.27 10.94
CA HIS A 12 -1.07 -5.30 11.81
C HIS A 12 -2.35 -5.78 11.11
N ASN A 13 -2.30 -6.06 9.80
CA ASN A 13 -3.45 -6.51 9.06
C ASN A 13 -3.78 -7.98 9.36
N LEU A 14 -5.00 -8.24 9.82
CA LEU A 14 -5.46 -9.58 10.19
C LEU A 14 -5.37 -10.58 9.03
N SER A 15 -5.74 -10.16 7.81
CA SER A 15 -5.72 -11.05 6.64
C SER A 15 -4.31 -11.45 6.25
N VAL A 16 -3.35 -10.50 6.33
CA VAL A 16 -1.92 -10.77 6.11
C VAL A 16 -1.41 -11.77 7.14
N ARG A 17 -1.69 -11.53 8.43
CA ARG A 17 -1.24 -12.41 9.51
C ARG A 17 -1.80 -13.83 9.41
N ILE A 18 -3.08 -13.98 9.06
CA ILE A 18 -3.69 -15.30 8.83
C ILE A 18 -2.98 -16.04 7.69
N LYS A 19 -2.72 -15.35 6.57
CA LYS A 19 -2.01 -15.93 5.42
C LYS A 19 -0.59 -16.34 5.76
N SER A 20 0.14 -15.52 6.52
CA SER A 20 1.48 -15.89 7.00
C SER A 20 1.47 -17.12 7.92
N ILE A 21 0.47 -17.26 8.79
CA ILE A 21 0.29 -18.46 9.62
C ILE A 21 -0.03 -19.70 8.74
N GLN A 22 -0.75 -19.51 7.64
CA GLN A 22 -1.06 -20.56 6.68
C GLN A 22 0.12 -20.95 5.78
N GLY A 23 1.24 -20.23 5.87
CA GLY A 23 2.47 -20.51 5.13
C GLY A 23 2.68 -19.65 3.88
N ASP A 24 1.79 -18.70 3.58
CA ASP A 24 2.04 -17.70 2.55
C ASP A 24 3.21 -16.80 2.98
N ARG A 25 4.14 -16.55 2.07
CA ARG A 25 5.24 -15.61 2.29
C ARG A 25 5.07 -14.42 1.35
N PHE A 26 5.41 -13.24 1.85
CA PHE A 26 5.37 -11.96 1.11
C PHE A 26 6.77 -11.31 1.07
N ASP A 27 7.80 -12.08 1.40
CA ASP A 27 9.20 -11.65 1.49
C ASP A 27 9.87 -11.50 0.12
N ASP A 28 9.20 -11.93 -0.95
CA ASP A 28 9.58 -11.76 -2.35
C ASP A 28 9.01 -10.49 -2.99
N VAL A 29 8.21 -9.71 -2.25
CA VAL A 29 7.66 -8.44 -2.72
C VAL A 29 8.72 -7.36 -2.57
N GLU A 30 9.08 -6.72 -3.68
CA GLU A 30 10.01 -5.59 -3.73
C GLU A 30 9.31 -4.36 -4.31
N ASP A 31 9.81 -3.16 -3.99
CA ASP A 31 9.29 -1.89 -4.53
C ASP A 31 9.71 -1.67 -6.01
N GLY A 32 10.57 -2.53 -6.55
CA GLY A 32 11.06 -2.45 -7.92
C GLY A 32 11.88 -1.18 -8.20
N GLY A 33 12.43 -0.53 -7.17
CA GLY A 33 13.13 0.76 -7.28
C GLY A 33 12.18 1.95 -7.38
N HIS A 34 10.88 1.76 -7.18
CA HIS A 34 9.91 2.85 -7.13
C HIS A 34 9.80 3.40 -5.71
N GLN A 35 9.68 4.72 -5.60
CA GLN A 35 9.40 5.36 -4.32
C GLN A 35 8.09 4.83 -3.73
N LEU A 36 8.17 4.26 -2.53
CA LEU A 36 6.99 3.98 -1.73
C LEU A 36 6.54 5.28 -1.06
N TYR A 37 5.26 5.61 -1.22
CA TYR A 37 4.66 6.81 -0.62
C TYR A 37 4.00 6.46 0.72
N GLU A 38 3.95 7.44 1.62
CA GLU A 38 3.43 7.31 2.99
C GLU A 38 1.98 6.80 3.04
N ASN A 39 1.14 7.29 2.14
CA ASN A 39 -0.25 6.87 2.03
C ASN A 39 -0.70 6.83 0.57
N TYR A 40 -1.90 6.28 0.36
CA TYR A 40 -2.47 6.13 -0.97
C TYR A 40 -2.71 7.49 -1.65
N ARG A 41 -3.06 8.54 -0.89
CA ARG A 41 -3.26 9.89 -1.44
C ARG A 41 -1.96 10.42 -2.03
N ALA A 42 -0.86 10.34 -1.30
CA ALA A 42 0.46 10.79 -1.74
C ALA A 42 0.92 10.06 -3.01
N MET A 43 0.72 8.74 -3.07
CA MET A 43 0.99 7.94 -4.27
C MET A 43 0.15 8.40 -5.47
N ALA A 44 -1.15 8.60 -5.28
CA ALA A 44 -2.06 8.99 -6.35
C ALA A 44 -1.70 10.38 -6.91
N ILE A 45 -1.42 11.35 -6.04
CA ILE A 45 -1.00 12.70 -6.44
C ILE A 45 0.32 12.65 -7.22
N ALA A 46 1.30 11.86 -6.74
CA ALA A 46 2.57 11.71 -7.44
C ALA A 46 2.43 11.06 -8.83
N ASN A 47 1.42 10.21 -9.01
CA ASN A 47 1.05 9.61 -10.30
C ASN A 47 0.16 10.53 -11.17
N GLY A 48 -0.07 11.78 -10.77
CA GLY A 48 -0.77 12.79 -11.58
C GLY A 48 -2.26 12.96 -11.29
N VAL A 49 -2.80 12.31 -10.25
CA VAL A 49 -4.16 12.62 -9.79
C VAL A 49 -4.17 14.02 -9.19
N SER A 50 -5.15 14.84 -9.55
CA SER A 50 -5.30 16.16 -8.94
C SER A 50 -5.50 16.02 -7.43
N PRO A 51 -4.82 16.82 -6.58
CA PRO A 51 -5.05 16.80 -5.14
C PRO A 51 -6.52 17.06 -4.75
N ASP A 52 -7.24 17.82 -5.59
CA ASP A 52 -8.65 18.17 -5.41
C ASP A 52 -9.60 17.17 -6.10
N ASP A 53 -9.09 16.08 -6.67
CA ASP A 53 -9.93 15.07 -7.32
C ASP A 53 -10.87 14.43 -6.28
N PRO A 54 -12.20 14.41 -6.52
CA PRO A 54 -13.16 13.79 -5.62
C PRO A 54 -12.86 12.32 -5.31
N VAL A 55 -12.13 11.61 -6.17
CA VAL A 55 -11.71 10.22 -5.92
C VAL A 55 -10.82 10.09 -4.67
N LEU A 56 -10.09 11.16 -4.30
CA LEU A 56 -9.24 11.18 -3.13
C LEU A 56 -9.99 11.58 -1.85
N ALA A 57 -11.26 11.97 -1.93
CA ALA A 57 -12.04 12.41 -0.77
C ALA A 57 -12.20 11.32 0.30
N GLN A 58 -12.16 10.05 -0.10
CA GLN A 58 -12.27 8.91 0.82
C GLN A 58 -10.91 8.34 1.26
N CYS A 59 -9.80 8.85 0.72
CA CYS A 59 -8.48 8.42 1.14
C CYS A 59 -8.20 8.90 2.57
N ARG A 60 -7.70 7.97 3.40
CA ARG A 60 -7.18 8.27 4.73
C ARG A 60 -5.73 8.72 4.59
N ASP A 61 -5.38 9.78 5.28
CA ASP A 61 -4.00 10.31 5.35
C ASP A 61 -3.19 9.58 6.42
#